data_AF-A0A1W9QB45-F1
#
_entry.id   AF-A0A1W9QB45-F1
#
_cell.length_a   1.000
_cell.length_b   1.000
_cell.length_c   1.000
_cell.angle_alpha   90.00
_cell.angle_beta   90.00
_cell.angle_gamma   90.00
#
_symmetry.space_group_name_H-M   'P 1'
#
loop_
_entity.id
_entity.type
_entity.pdbx_description
1 polymer ?
#
loop_
_entity_poly.entity_id
_entity_poly.type
_entity_poly.pdbx_seq_one_letter_code
_entity_poly.pdbx_strand_id
1 'polypeptide(L)'
;MERRSLRIALLLDQVVSDYQLDIINGVRRALSRVGARLIVVAGGPLGTAGKPNERNFVFDMLEEAAVDGLVVLSGSLSNQAGIGELERFLGRFVRIPAVTIGVEVPGIPGVSVDNVGGSRRLVTHLAEVHGARRVAVVRGPESSVESQARLKGLEEALAAVEVPLKPEWIVPGGLTREDGMSAIESLFSLRGVRPSSLDAIVCVNDESALGALDALHRRGISVPKPLAIVGFDDAPSAQIANPPLTTIGQRVMEQGEVAASLLSGHLTRGAPLVSKVLEASLVVRESCGCRPPTQNDSRDLPYERPKIARTLRLALIERRAAIVMQLARAGRGRIVGAQEWEGRLVDALSAQVDSAEGGAFFWELERLTRLHAANGGDPIVCHDVLTELRIQALVCVEVEPDLRPRLEDLFQESRLTLARVGSSVVREHVDTLAQRMRAFTKDCLSQVGSPSIERLRGILDEQMPEMGIPSYCLSRFSADGEKLEVLASRAAGLRAPLEPALPRRSLGHDPNLEMVGTTLVVPLAYAERPLGTLVVSWGATDPYVYEEIRDLLGMVLFVIEKAERRDLWSTPPDVGFGP
;
A
#
# COMPACT_ATOMS: atom_id res chain seq x y z
N MET A 1 -15.52 18.63 -31.98
CA MET A 1 -15.40 19.01 -30.56
C MET A 1 -14.59 17.92 -29.89
N GLU A 2 -13.31 18.16 -29.61
CA GLU A 2 -12.50 17.21 -28.85
C GLU A 2 -13.14 17.01 -27.47
N ARG A 3 -13.44 15.77 -27.12
CA ARG A 3 -14.08 15.43 -25.85
C ARG A 3 -13.02 15.58 -24.75
N ARG A 4 -13.24 16.47 -23.78
CA ARG A 4 -12.32 16.64 -22.64
C ARG A 4 -12.13 15.30 -21.93
N SER A 5 -10.91 15.01 -21.49
CA SER A 5 -10.61 13.83 -20.65
C SER A 5 -11.49 13.82 -19.39
N LEU A 6 -12.02 12.64 -19.04
CA LEU A 6 -12.81 12.45 -17.83
C LEU A 6 -11.94 12.68 -16.59
N ARG A 7 -12.50 13.35 -15.59
CA ARG A 7 -11.86 13.60 -14.28
C ARG A 7 -12.61 12.82 -13.21
N ILE A 8 -11.95 11.84 -12.64
CA ILE A 8 -12.50 10.99 -11.59
C ILE A 8 -11.81 11.33 -10.27
N ALA A 9 -12.59 11.66 -9.24
CA ALA A 9 -12.06 11.85 -7.90
C ALA A 9 -12.12 10.54 -7.10
N LEU A 10 -11.03 10.18 -6.43
CA LEU A 10 -10.96 9.10 -5.46
C LEU A 10 -10.94 9.70 -4.05
N LEU A 11 -11.98 9.46 -3.26
CA LEU A 11 -12.13 9.98 -1.91
C LEU A 11 -11.67 8.96 -0.88
N LEU A 12 -10.78 9.37 0.02
CA LEU A 12 -10.23 8.54 1.09
C LEU A 12 -9.84 9.41 2.29
N ASP A 13 -9.56 8.75 3.40
CA ASP A 13 -9.24 9.37 4.69
C ASP A 13 -7.79 9.85 4.79
N GLN A 14 -6.84 9.09 4.24
CA GLN A 14 -5.40 9.36 4.31
C GLN A 14 -4.63 8.43 3.38
N VAL A 15 -3.37 8.75 3.07
CA VAL A 15 -2.50 7.87 2.27
C VAL A 15 -1.33 7.42 3.15
N VAL A 16 -1.50 6.31 3.88
CA VAL A 16 -0.47 5.79 4.82
C VAL A 16 -0.24 4.29 4.74
N SER A 17 -1.17 3.53 4.14
CA SER A 17 -1.12 2.07 4.11
C SER A 17 -1.02 1.52 2.69
N ASP A 18 -0.46 0.31 2.58
CA ASP A 18 -0.42 -0.48 1.35
C ASP A 18 -1.82 -0.70 0.77
N TYR A 19 -2.85 -0.82 1.62
CA TYR A 19 -4.23 -0.93 1.18
C TYR A 19 -4.67 0.28 0.34
N GLN A 20 -4.45 1.51 0.81
CA GLN A 20 -4.81 2.72 0.05
C GLN A 20 -3.96 2.83 -1.23
N LEU A 21 -2.67 2.47 -1.17
CA LEU A 21 -1.79 2.45 -2.34
C LEU A 21 -2.30 1.51 -3.44
N ASP A 22 -2.66 0.28 -3.09
CA ASP A 22 -3.15 -0.70 -4.04
C ASP A 22 -4.48 -0.30 -4.68
N ILE A 23 -5.38 0.30 -3.89
CA ILE A 23 -6.62 0.90 -4.42
C ILE A 23 -6.28 2.01 -5.43
N ILE A 24 -5.41 2.95 -5.08
CA ILE A 24 -5.02 4.06 -5.96
C ILE A 24 -4.39 3.52 -7.24
N ASN A 25 -3.51 2.52 -7.14
CA ASN A 25 -2.87 1.88 -8.29
C ASN A 25 -3.87 1.14 -9.18
N GLY A 26 -4.84 0.44 -8.60
CA GLY A 26 -5.92 -0.21 -9.32
C GLY A 26 -6.79 0.78 -10.10
N VAL A 27 -7.25 1.83 -9.43
CA VAL A 27 -8.02 2.91 -10.06
C VAL A 27 -7.22 3.56 -11.18
N ARG A 28 -5.96 3.92 -10.92
CA ARG A 28 -5.05 4.53 -11.91
C ARG A 28 -4.85 3.63 -13.13
N ARG A 29 -4.67 2.33 -12.93
CA ARG A 29 -4.48 1.36 -14.02
C ARG A 29 -5.72 1.22 -14.90
N ALA A 30 -6.92 1.27 -14.32
CA ALA A 30 -8.16 1.24 -15.09
C ALA A 30 -8.39 2.55 -15.86
N LEU A 31 -8.18 3.70 -15.21
CA LEU A 31 -8.41 5.02 -15.82
C LEU A 31 -7.40 5.34 -16.93
N SER A 32 -6.15 4.90 -16.82
CA SER A 32 -5.14 5.09 -17.87
C SER A 32 -5.51 4.42 -19.19
N ARG A 33 -6.21 3.26 -19.16
CA ARG A 33 -6.70 2.54 -20.36
C ARG A 33 -7.74 3.33 -21.16
N VAL A 34 -8.43 4.29 -20.52
CA VAL A 34 -9.46 5.13 -21.15
C VAL A 34 -9.05 6.60 -21.25
N GLY A 35 -7.78 6.92 -20.95
CA GLY A 35 -7.27 8.28 -20.97
C GLY A 35 -7.96 9.22 -19.98
N ALA A 36 -8.50 8.68 -18.88
CA ALA A 36 -9.13 9.46 -17.81
C ALA A 36 -8.12 9.85 -16.73
N ARG A 37 -8.35 10.99 -16.09
CA ARG A 37 -7.51 11.53 -15.02
C ARG A 37 -8.03 11.10 -13.65
N LEU A 38 -7.10 10.76 -12.76
CA LEU A 38 -7.37 10.48 -11.36
C LEU A 38 -6.98 11.67 -10.47
N ILE A 39 -7.90 12.10 -9.62
CA ILE A 39 -7.67 13.09 -8.55
C ILE A 39 -7.88 12.37 -7.22
N VAL A 40 -6.80 12.08 -6.50
CA VAL A 40 -6.87 11.50 -5.16
C VAL A 40 -7.11 12.62 -4.16
N VAL A 41 -8.12 12.48 -3.31
CA VAL A 41 -8.53 13.48 -2.32
C VAL A 41 -8.43 12.85 -0.94
N ALA A 42 -7.35 13.17 -0.23
CA ALA A 42 -7.07 12.65 1.11
C ALA A 42 -7.54 13.65 2.16
N GLY A 43 -8.83 13.59 2.52
CA GLY A 43 -9.38 14.44 3.56
C GLY A 43 -9.00 13.90 4.94
N GLY A 44 -9.95 13.22 5.56
CA GLY A 44 -9.82 12.56 6.84
C GLY A 44 -10.96 11.54 6.98
N PRO A 45 -10.95 10.72 8.05
CA PRO A 45 -12.14 9.97 8.42
C PRO A 45 -13.31 10.94 8.58
N LEU A 46 -14.52 10.51 8.22
CA LEU A 46 -15.70 11.31 8.52
C LEU A 46 -15.84 11.38 10.05
N GLY A 47 -16.14 12.58 10.55
CA GLY A 47 -16.44 12.80 11.95
C GLY A 47 -17.90 12.49 12.25
N THR A 48 -18.23 12.28 13.52
CA THR A 48 -19.62 12.28 13.97
C THR A 48 -20.16 13.72 13.97
N ALA A 49 -21.47 13.88 13.78
CA ALA A 49 -22.13 15.17 13.75
C ALA A 49 -21.67 16.08 14.91
N GLY A 50 -21.05 17.23 14.57
CA GLY A 50 -20.53 18.21 15.53
C GLY A 50 -19.02 18.20 15.78
N LYS A 51 -18.28 17.21 15.26
CA LYS A 51 -16.80 17.17 15.29
C LYS A 51 -16.22 16.73 13.94
N PRO A 52 -16.38 17.52 12.87
CA PRO A 52 -15.81 17.19 11.57
C PRO A 52 -14.28 17.19 11.66
N ASN A 53 -13.63 16.29 10.91
CA ASN A 53 -12.18 16.32 10.78
C ASN A 53 -11.77 17.62 10.05
N GLU A 54 -10.76 18.32 10.57
CA GLU A 54 -10.30 19.61 10.02
C GLU A 54 -9.80 19.52 8.57
N ARG A 55 -9.52 18.31 8.07
CA ARG A 55 -9.09 18.06 6.69
C ARG A 55 -10.27 17.94 5.72
N ASN A 56 -11.49 17.70 6.20
CA ASN A 56 -12.64 17.36 5.36
C ASN A 56 -13.20 18.56 4.56
N PHE A 57 -12.72 19.79 4.78
CA PHE A 57 -13.07 20.94 3.93
C PHE A 57 -12.71 20.70 2.46
N VAL A 58 -11.73 19.84 2.18
CA VAL A 58 -11.32 19.50 0.81
C VAL A 58 -12.42 18.75 0.06
N PHE A 59 -13.28 18.01 0.77
CA PHE A 59 -14.44 17.36 0.15
C PHE A 59 -15.49 18.38 -0.29
N ASP A 60 -15.64 19.50 0.42
CA ASP A 60 -16.57 20.56 0.04
C ASP A 60 -16.19 21.21 -1.29
N MET A 61 -14.91 21.16 -1.66
CA MET A 61 -14.43 21.67 -2.95
C MET A 61 -14.90 20.81 -4.14
N LEU A 62 -15.37 19.57 -3.92
CA LEU A 62 -15.84 18.67 -4.99
C LEU A 62 -17.11 19.15 -5.69
N GLU A 63 -17.99 19.86 -4.99
CA GLU A 63 -19.32 20.25 -5.49
C GLU A 63 -19.23 21.06 -6.80
N GLU A 64 -18.12 21.77 -7.00
CA GLU A 64 -17.89 22.63 -8.16
C GLU A 64 -16.57 22.32 -8.90
N ALA A 65 -15.88 21.22 -8.54
CA ALA A 65 -14.59 20.79 -9.10
C ALA A 65 -14.62 20.34 -10.58
N ALA A 66 -15.80 20.32 -11.21
CA ALA A 66 -16.04 19.76 -12.54
C ALA A 66 -15.44 18.35 -12.68
N VAL A 67 -15.68 17.49 -11.68
CA VAL A 67 -15.39 16.06 -11.71
C VAL A 67 -16.57 15.33 -12.34
N ASP A 68 -16.26 14.32 -13.16
CA ASP A 68 -17.25 13.55 -13.91
C ASP A 68 -17.75 12.33 -13.11
N GLY A 69 -17.02 11.90 -12.09
CA GLY A 69 -17.40 10.77 -11.25
C GLY A 69 -16.58 10.65 -9.96
N LEU A 70 -17.14 9.94 -8.99
CA LEU A 70 -16.51 9.66 -7.69
C LEU A 70 -16.24 8.16 -7.53
N VAL A 71 -15.02 7.81 -7.14
CA VAL A 71 -14.72 6.55 -6.48
C VAL A 71 -14.54 6.84 -5.00
N VAL A 72 -15.20 6.09 -4.12
CA VAL A 72 -15.25 6.40 -2.69
C VAL A 72 -14.75 5.21 -1.91
N LEU A 73 -13.64 5.36 -1.16
CA LEU A 73 -13.15 4.34 -0.24
C LEU A 73 -14.00 4.35 1.04
N SER A 74 -15.21 3.80 0.91
CA SER A 74 -16.27 3.86 1.91
C SER A 74 -15.87 3.30 3.27
N GLY A 75 -15.09 2.21 3.30
CA GLY A 75 -14.61 1.62 4.55
C GLY A 75 -13.77 2.59 5.36
N SER A 76 -12.80 3.25 4.70
CA SER A 76 -11.89 4.16 5.40
C SER A 76 -12.57 5.44 5.90
N LEU A 77 -13.50 5.99 5.10
CA LEU A 77 -14.28 7.17 5.49
C LEU A 77 -15.31 6.89 6.59
N SER A 78 -15.91 5.69 6.63
CA SER A 78 -17.01 5.37 7.56
C SER A 78 -16.59 4.66 8.85
N ASN A 79 -15.36 4.16 8.97
CA ASN A 79 -14.90 3.41 10.14
C ASN A 79 -15.11 4.14 11.49
N GLN A 80 -15.12 5.48 11.51
CA GLN A 80 -15.36 6.28 12.72
C GLN A 80 -16.78 6.82 12.83
N ALA A 81 -17.41 7.22 11.71
CA ALA A 81 -18.72 7.87 11.72
C ALA A 81 -19.92 6.94 11.45
N GLY A 82 -19.67 5.75 10.93
CA GLY A 82 -20.69 4.79 10.51
C GLY A 82 -21.29 5.07 9.13
N ILE A 83 -22.04 4.09 8.61
CA ILE A 83 -22.65 4.13 7.27
C ILE A 83 -23.63 5.31 7.12
N GLY A 84 -24.42 5.61 8.15
CA GLY A 84 -25.42 6.67 8.08
C GLY A 84 -24.82 8.07 7.86
N GLU A 85 -23.63 8.34 8.40
CA GLU A 85 -22.91 9.59 8.11
C GLU A 85 -22.34 9.59 6.70
N LEU A 86 -21.78 8.47 6.25
CA LEU A 86 -21.29 8.33 4.89
C LEU A 86 -22.41 8.54 3.85
N GLU A 87 -23.60 7.98 4.10
CA GLU A 87 -24.78 8.17 3.25
C GLU A 87 -25.17 9.66 3.19
N ARG A 88 -25.24 10.34 4.34
CA ARG A 88 -25.52 11.79 4.38
C ARG A 88 -24.48 12.61 3.64
N PHE A 89 -23.20 12.28 3.83
CA PHE A 89 -22.08 12.92 3.16
C PHE A 89 -22.18 12.76 1.63
N LEU A 90 -22.41 11.54 1.13
CA LEU A 90 -22.55 11.27 -0.30
C LEU A 90 -23.84 11.86 -0.88
N GLY A 91 -24.88 12.06 -0.06
CA GLY A 91 -26.11 12.77 -0.44
C GLY A 91 -25.88 14.21 -0.93
N ARG A 92 -24.74 14.81 -0.63
CA ARG A 92 -24.33 16.13 -1.15
C ARG A 92 -23.93 16.09 -2.63
N PHE A 93 -23.53 14.91 -3.11
CA PHE A 93 -22.96 14.71 -4.45
C PHE A 93 -23.87 13.89 -5.38
N VAL A 94 -25.19 13.87 -5.14
CA VAL A 94 -26.17 13.06 -5.91
C VAL A 94 -26.18 13.30 -7.42
N ARG A 95 -25.62 14.42 -7.88
CA ARG A 95 -25.51 14.76 -9.31
C ARG A 95 -24.26 14.17 -9.97
N ILE A 96 -23.33 13.62 -9.19
CA ILE A 96 -22.06 13.07 -9.65
C ILE A 96 -22.13 11.55 -9.50
N PRO A 97 -22.06 10.77 -10.60
CA PRO A 97 -22.06 9.31 -10.52
C PRO A 97 -20.95 8.80 -9.58
N ALA A 98 -21.31 7.93 -8.64
CA ALA A 98 -20.40 7.44 -7.62
C ALA A 98 -20.35 5.91 -7.59
N VAL A 99 -19.17 5.35 -7.32
CA VAL A 99 -18.97 3.94 -7.01
C VAL A 99 -18.18 3.82 -5.70
N THR A 100 -18.67 3.04 -4.75
CA THR A 100 -17.99 2.80 -3.47
C THR A 100 -17.05 1.59 -3.54
N ILE A 101 -16.02 1.57 -2.69
CA ILE A 101 -15.15 0.41 -2.44
C ILE A 101 -15.17 0.11 -0.94
N GLY A 102 -15.40 -1.15 -0.58
CA GLY A 102 -15.46 -1.63 0.80
C GLY A 102 -16.89 -1.82 1.28
N VAL A 103 -17.34 -0.94 2.19
CA VAL A 103 -18.64 -1.01 2.84
C VAL A 103 -19.78 -0.64 1.88
N GLU A 104 -20.83 -1.44 1.86
CA GLU A 104 -22.01 -1.18 1.03
C GLU A 104 -22.76 0.07 1.53
N VAL A 105 -23.11 0.96 0.60
CA VAL A 105 -23.87 2.17 0.87
C VAL A 105 -25.21 2.09 0.13
N PRO A 106 -26.36 2.20 0.83
CA PRO A 106 -27.67 2.15 0.19
C PRO A 106 -27.80 3.13 -0.97
N GLY A 107 -28.31 2.66 -2.10
CA GLY A 107 -28.54 3.48 -3.29
C GLY A 107 -27.29 3.85 -4.10
N ILE A 108 -26.07 3.49 -3.64
CA ILE A 108 -24.83 3.76 -4.34
C ILE A 108 -24.16 2.42 -4.71
N PRO A 109 -23.92 2.14 -6.01
CA PRO A 109 -23.30 0.90 -6.45
C PRO A 109 -21.87 0.81 -5.89
N GLY A 110 -21.46 -0.40 -5.50
CA GLY A 110 -20.19 -0.60 -4.80
C GLY A 110 -19.45 -1.87 -5.22
N VAL A 111 -18.15 -1.87 -4.95
CA VAL A 111 -17.29 -3.05 -5.01
C VAL A 111 -16.94 -3.44 -3.59
N SER A 112 -17.39 -4.61 -3.16
CA SER A 112 -17.13 -5.18 -1.84
C SER A 112 -16.41 -6.53 -1.98
N VAL A 113 -15.97 -7.09 -0.85
CA VAL A 113 -15.31 -8.39 -0.78
C VAL A 113 -16.17 -9.35 0.03
N ASP A 114 -16.17 -10.63 -0.35
CA ASP A 114 -16.76 -11.72 0.44
C ASP A 114 -15.99 -11.97 1.74
N ASN A 115 -16.18 -11.07 2.72
CA ASN A 115 -15.55 -11.12 4.04
C ASN A 115 -15.94 -12.39 4.82
N VAL A 116 -17.22 -12.75 4.78
CA VAL A 116 -17.77 -13.91 5.51
C VAL A 116 -17.21 -15.22 4.94
N GLY A 117 -17.28 -15.39 3.61
CA GLY A 117 -16.76 -16.59 2.96
C GLY A 117 -15.23 -16.68 3.04
N GLY A 118 -14.53 -15.53 3.02
CA GLY A 118 -13.09 -15.47 3.26
C GLY A 118 -12.72 -16.04 4.64
N SER A 119 -13.34 -15.52 5.71
CA SER A 119 -13.09 -16.00 7.07
C SER A 119 -13.43 -17.48 7.21
N ARG A 120 -14.52 -17.93 6.58
CA ARG A 120 -14.92 -19.34 6.57
C ARG A 120 -13.84 -20.22 5.95
N ARG A 121 -13.33 -19.86 4.77
CA ARG A 121 -12.24 -20.61 4.09
C ARG A 121 -11.00 -20.76 4.98
N LEU A 122 -10.61 -19.70 5.68
CA LEU A 122 -9.46 -19.70 6.57
C LEU A 122 -9.65 -20.56 7.82
N VAL A 123 -10.80 -20.49 8.48
CA VAL A 123 -11.11 -21.34 9.64
C VAL A 123 -11.22 -22.81 9.26
N THR A 124 -11.92 -23.10 8.16
CA THR A 124 -12.03 -24.46 7.63
C THR A 124 -10.65 -25.06 7.35
N HIS A 125 -9.75 -24.27 6.75
CA HIS A 125 -8.36 -24.70 6.54
C HIS A 125 -7.64 -25.06 7.85
N LEU A 126 -7.71 -24.21 8.88
CA LEU A 126 -7.10 -24.51 10.18
C LEU A 126 -7.71 -25.77 10.82
N ALA A 127 -9.02 -25.94 10.77
CA ALA A 127 -9.71 -27.06 11.40
C ALA A 127 -9.49 -28.38 10.66
N GLU A 128 -9.55 -28.40 9.33
CA GLU A 128 -9.49 -29.61 8.51
C GLU A 128 -8.06 -30.03 8.18
N VAL A 129 -7.18 -29.07 7.87
CA VAL A 129 -5.79 -29.37 7.46
C VAL A 129 -4.85 -29.47 8.66
N HIS A 130 -5.01 -28.58 9.65
CA HIS A 130 -4.12 -28.54 10.82
C HIS A 130 -4.71 -29.19 12.07
N GLY A 131 -5.97 -29.63 12.02
CA GLY A 131 -6.65 -30.21 13.17
C GLY A 131 -6.81 -29.22 14.33
N ALA A 132 -6.78 -27.91 14.06
CA ALA A 132 -6.89 -26.88 15.09
C ALA A 132 -8.28 -26.98 15.76
N ARG A 133 -8.29 -27.00 17.10
CA ARG A 133 -9.52 -27.07 17.91
C ARG A 133 -9.56 -26.01 19.02
N ARG A 134 -8.46 -25.28 19.22
CA ARG A 134 -8.31 -24.28 20.28
C ARG A 134 -7.81 -22.99 19.64
N VAL A 135 -8.75 -22.17 19.18
CA VAL A 135 -8.46 -20.99 18.37
C VAL A 135 -8.74 -19.73 19.17
N ALA A 136 -7.77 -18.83 19.24
CA ALA A 136 -7.97 -17.47 19.73
C ALA A 136 -8.20 -16.51 18.57
N VAL A 137 -8.97 -15.46 18.84
CA VAL A 137 -9.40 -14.47 17.84
C VAL A 137 -8.97 -13.09 18.28
N VAL A 138 -8.25 -12.40 17.41
CA VAL A 138 -7.93 -10.98 17.54
C VAL A 138 -8.92 -10.20 16.67
N ARG A 139 -9.92 -9.58 17.31
CA ARG A 139 -11.01 -8.86 16.63
C ARG A 139 -10.63 -7.42 16.29
N GLY A 140 -11.27 -6.89 15.26
CA GLY A 140 -11.17 -5.48 14.87
C GLY A 140 -12.13 -4.57 15.65
N PRO A 141 -12.18 -3.28 15.31
CA PRO A 141 -13.07 -2.30 15.92
C PRO A 141 -14.55 -2.68 15.77
N GLU A 142 -15.35 -2.40 16.80
CA GLU A 142 -16.80 -2.65 16.77
C GLU A 142 -17.53 -1.80 15.72
N SER A 143 -17.00 -0.62 15.41
CA SER A 143 -17.53 0.29 14.39
C SER A 143 -17.23 -0.15 12.95
N SER A 144 -16.29 -1.07 12.73
CA SER A 144 -15.89 -1.53 11.40
C SER A 144 -16.80 -2.65 10.91
N VAL A 145 -17.65 -2.34 9.93
CA VAL A 145 -18.60 -3.29 9.33
C VAL A 145 -17.89 -4.50 8.71
N GLU A 146 -16.75 -4.29 8.06
CA GLU A 146 -15.95 -5.36 7.48
C GLU A 146 -15.34 -6.25 8.57
N SER A 147 -14.83 -5.67 9.66
CA SER A 147 -14.33 -6.44 10.81
C SER A 147 -15.42 -7.31 11.43
N GLN A 148 -16.64 -6.77 11.56
CA GLN A 148 -17.80 -7.52 12.07
C GLN A 148 -18.20 -8.65 11.11
N ALA A 149 -18.16 -8.42 9.79
CA ALA A 149 -18.44 -9.45 8.79
C ALA A 149 -17.38 -10.58 8.82
N ARG A 150 -16.10 -10.23 8.98
CA ARG A 150 -15.00 -11.22 9.12
C ARG A 150 -15.15 -12.04 10.41
N LEU A 151 -15.49 -11.39 11.53
CA LEU A 151 -15.74 -12.07 12.81
C LEU A 151 -16.93 -13.03 12.70
N LYS A 152 -18.05 -12.57 12.12
CA LYS A 152 -19.24 -13.41 11.89
C LYS A 152 -18.90 -14.66 11.07
N GLY A 153 -18.18 -14.50 9.95
CA GLY A 153 -17.78 -15.63 9.12
C GLY A 153 -16.88 -16.63 9.84
N LEU A 154 -16.03 -16.14 10.74
CA LEU A 154 -15.20 -16.96 11.60
C LEU A 154 -16.04 -17.74 12.62
N GLU A 155 -16.96 -17.08 13.30
CA GLU A 155 -17.85 -17.70 14.30
C GLU A 155 -18.74 -18.78 13.68
N GLU A 156 -19.35 -18.50 12.52
CA GLU A 156 -20.13 -19.47 11.75
C GLU A 156 -19.29 -20.69 11.36
N ALA A 157 -18.04 -20.47 10.94
CA ALA A 157 -17.16 -21.54 10.50
C ALA A 157 -16.69 -22.42 11.67
N LEU A 158 -16.32 -21.82 12.80
CA LEU A 158 -15.94 -22.55 14.00
C LEU A 158 -17.10 -23.39 14.53
N ALA A 159 -18.32 -22.84 14.54
CA ALA A 159 -19.52 -23.58 14.91
C ALA A 159 -19.77 -24.77 13.98
N ALA A 160 -19.59 -24.60 12.67
CA ALA A 160 -19.80 -25.66 11.68
C ALA A 160 -18.80 -26.83 11.81
N VAL A 161 -17.60 -26.58 12.32
CA VAL A 161 -16.57 -27.61 12.56
C VAL A 161 -16.48 -28.02 14.05
N GLU A 162 -17.50 -27.68 14.84
CA GLU A 162 -17.64 -28.01 16.27
C GLU A 162 -16.45 -27.56 17.14
N VAL A 163 -15.83 -26.42 16.79
CA VAL A 163 -14.76 -25.81 17.57
C VAL A 163 -15.34 -24.75 18.51
N PRO A 164 -15.25 -24.93 19.85
CA PRO A 164 -15.80 -23.96 20.79
C PRO A 164 -14.96 -22.69 20.82
N LEU A 165 -15.61 -21.55 20.59
CA LEU A 165 -15.01 -20.24 20.79
C LEU A 165 -15.25 -19.78 22.24
N LYS A 166 -14.18 -19.68 23.02
CA LYS A 166 -14.28 -19.25 24.42
C LYS A 166 -14.21 -17.72 24.51
N PRO A 167 -15.04 -17.06 25.31
CA PRO A 167 -15.00 -15.59 25.46
C PRO A 167 -13.62 -15.06 25.85
N GLU A 168 -12.89 -15.78 26.70
CA GLU A 168 -11.52 -15.42 27.11
C GLU A 168 -10.50 -15.49 25.96
N TRP A 169 -10.79 -16.20 24.87
CA TRP A 169 -9.94 -16.31 23.68
C TRP A 169 -10.25 -15.26 22.61
N ILE A 170 -11.29 -14.44 22.78
CA ILE A 170 -11.62 -13.34 21.88
C ILE A 170 -11.09 -12.03 22.48
N VAL A 171 -10.02 -11.49 21.92
CA VAL A 171 -9.36 -10.26 22.39
C VAL A 171 -9.50 -9.13 21.39
N PRO A 172 -9.65 -7.87 21.86
CA PRO A 172 -9.56 -6.71 20.98
C PRO A 172 -8.14 -6.58 20.43
N GLY A 173 -8.01 -6.30 19.14
CA GLY A 173 -6.72 -6.00 18.53
C GLY A 173 -6.81 -5.16 17.26
N GLY A 174 -7.87 -4.34 17.14
CA GLY A 174 -7.93 -3.22 16.20
C GLY A 174 -7.60 -3.61 14.76
N LEU A 175 -6.93 -2.71 14.04
CA LEU A 175 -6.50 -2.93 12.65
C LEU A 175 -5.03 -2.57 12.43
N THR A 176 -4.29 -2.21 13.49
CA THR A 176 -2.89 -1.81 13.43
C THR A 176 -1.97 -2.87 13.99
N ARG A 177 -0.69 -2.77 13.64
CA ARG A 177 0.35 -3.64 14.18
C ARG A 177 0.48 -3.48 15.70
N GLU A 178 0.36 -2.26 16.21
CA GLU A 178 0.36 -1.95 17.64
C GLU A 178 -0.81 -2.64 18.35
N ASP A 179 -2.01 -2.57 17.78
CA ASP A 179 -3.19 -3.22 18.33
C ASP A 179 -3.00 -4.75 18.41
N GLY A 180 -2.39 -5.36 17.38
CA GLY A 180 -2.02 -6.77 17.37
C GLY A 180 -1.03 -7.16 18.47
N MET A 181 -0.02 -6.31 18.72
CA MET A 181 0.92 -6.52 19.83
C MET A 181 0.22 -6.47 21.19
N SER A 182 -0.66 -5.47 21.39
CA SER A 182 -1.47 -5.31 22.59
C SER A 182 -2.45 -6.47 22.79
N ALA A 183 -3.00 -7.03 21.71
CA ALA A 183 -3.89 -8.19 21.78
C ALA A 183 -3.20 -9.42 22.38
N ILE A 184 -1.94 -9.68 22.02
CA ILE A 184 -1.17 -10.81 22.60
C ILE A 184 -0.83 -10.57 24.06
N GLU A 185 -0.52 -9.32 24.45
CA GLU A 185 -0.36 -8.96 25.87
C GLU A 185 -1.66 -9.18 26.65
N SER A 186 -2.80 -8.77 26.09
CA SER A 186 -4.10 -9.02 26.69
C SER A 186 -4.39 -10.52 26.85
N LEU A 187 -4.15 -11.31 25.79
CA LEU A 187 -4.44 -12.73 25.76
C LEU A 187 -3.62 -13.52 26.78
N PHE A 188 -2.30 -13.30 26.85
CA PHE A 188 -1.42 -14.13 27.67
C PHE A 188 -1.14 -13.57 29.05
N SER A 189 -0.98 -12.25 29.20
CA SER A 189 -0.63 -11.65 30.48
C SER A 189 -1.88 -11.29 31.28
N LEU A 190 -2.85 -10.59 30.67
CA LEU A 190 -4.03 -10.10 31.39
C LEU A 190 -5.08 -11.20 31.60
N ARG A 191 -5.31 -12.02 30.60
CA ARG A 191 -6.29 -13.12 30.66
C ARG A 191 -5.70 -14.45 31.09
N GLY A 192 -4.37 -14.57 31.18
CA GLY A 192 -3.68 -15.75 31.67
C GLY A 192 -3.80 -16.99 30.77
N VAL A 193 -4.13 -16.82 29.48
CA VAL A 193 -4.21 -17.94 28.53
C VAL A 193 -2.79 -18.47 28.31
N ARG A 194 -2.59 -19.79 28.43
CA ARG A 194 -1.28 -20.39 28.17
C ARG A 194 -1.09 -20.56 26.66
N PRO A 195 0.06 -20.17 26.07
CA PRO A 195 0.29 -20.38 24.63
C PRO A 195 0.09 -21.84 24.19
N SER A 196 0.51 -22.81 25.01
CA SER A 196 0.33 -24.26 24.76
C SER A 196 -1.13 -24.75 24.85
N SER A 197 -2.05 -23.89 25.31
CA SER A 197 -3.48 -24.19 25.34
C SER A 197 -4.21 -23.81 24.04
N LEU A 198 -3.51 -23.19 23.09
CA LEU A 198 -4.04 -22.79 21.79
C LEU A 198 -3.30 -23.55 20.67
N ASP A 199 -4.00 -23.77 19.56
CA ASP A 199 -3.45 -24.33 18.32
C ASP A 199 -3.19 -23.21 17.30
N ALA A 200 -4.04 -22.17 17.28
CA ALA A 200 -3.94 -21.07 16.35
C ALA A 200 -4.45 -19.74 16.93
N ILE A 201 -3.93 -18.64 16.39
CA ILE A 201 -4.48 -17.29 16.51
C ILE A 201 -4.98 -16.84 15.14
N VAL A 202 -6.23 -16.38 15.07
CA VAL A 202 -6.80 -15.78 13.87
C VAL A 202 -6.98 -14.29 14.11
N CYS A 203 -6.36 -13.48 13.27
CA CYS A 203 -6.50 -12.02 13.29
C CYS A 203 -7.42 -11.58 12.16
N VAL A 204 -8.26 -10.56 12.39
CA VAL A 204 -9.20 -10.07 11.37
C VAL A 204 -8.51 -9.31 10.23
N ASN A 205 -7.23 -8.97 10.37
CA ASN A 205 -6.40 -8.41 9.31
C ASN A 205 -4.91 -8.79 9.48
N ASP A 206 -4.11 -8.50 8.47
CA ASP A 206 -2.68 -8.85 8.41
C ASP A 206 -1.84 -7.98 9.33
N GLU A 207 -2.11 -6.67 9.44
CA GLU A 207 -1.34 -5.80 10.32
C GLU A 207 -1.43 -6.22 11.80
N SER A 208 -2.64 -6.51 12.29
CA SER A 208 -2.79 -7.08 13.65
C SER A 208 -2.16 -8.47 13.76
N ALA A 209 -2.16 -9.29 12.70
CA ALA A 209 -1.48 -10.59 12.69
C ALA A 209 0.05 -10.44 12.78
N LEU A 210 0.64 -9.49 12.06
CA LEU A 210 2.06 -9.19 12.09
C LEU A 210 2.48 -8.61 13.45
N GLY A 211 1.65 -7.75 14.03
CA GLY A 211 1.85 -7.25 15.38
C GLY A 211 1.82 -8.35 16.43
N ALA A 212 0.85 -9.26 16.30
CA ALA A 212 0.77 -10.45 17.14
C ALA A 212 2.00 -11.34 16.95
N LEU A 213 2.44 -11.58 15.71
CA LEU A 213 3.64 -12.36 15.39
C LEU A 213 4.90 -11.77 16.04
N ASP A 214 5.12 -10.46 15.96
CA ASP A 214 6.24 -9.78 16.64
C ASP A 214 6.18 -9.97 18.16
N ALA A 215 4.98 -9.91 18.73
CA ALA A 215 4.76 -10.07 20.14
C ALA A 215 5.01 -11.52 20.59
N LEU A 216 4.69 -12.51 19.75
CA LEU A 216 5.04 -13.92 19.97
C LEU A 216 6.55 -14.12 19.95
N HIS A 217 7.25 -13.57 18.96
CA HIS A 217 8.72 -13.65 18.87
C HIS A 217 9.42 -13.04 20.09
N ARG A 218 8.96 -11.87 20.56
CA ARG A 218 9.50 -11.24 21.78
C ARG A 218 9.30 -12.08 23.04
N ARG A 219 8.31 -12.97 23.05
CA ARG A 219 8.07 -13.94 24.13
C ARG A 219 8.78 -15.28 23.91
N GLY A 220 9.57 -15.42 22.85
CA GLY A 220 10.23 -16.68 22.49
C GLY A 220 9.27 -17.78 22.04
N ILE A 221 8.06 -17.42 21.63
CA ILE A 221 7.05 -18.38 21.14
C ILE A 221 7.28 -18.54 19.64
N SER A 222 7.61 -19.76 19.22
CA SER A 222 7.80 -20.10 17.82
C SER A 222 6.46 -20.22 17.07
N VAL A 223 6.46 -19.70 15.85
CA VAL A 223 5.40 -19.85 14.84
C VAL A 223 6.03 -20.58 13.66
N PRO A 224 5.39 -21.59 13.04
CA PRO A 224 3.99 -22.02 13.22
C PRO A 224 3.75 -23.04 14.34
N LYS A 225 4.78 -23.47 15.07
CA LYS A 225 4.65 -24.46 16.16
C LYS A 225 5.31 -23.94 17.43
N PRO A 226 4.64 -24.03 18.60
CA PRO A 226 3.39 -24.76 18.84
C PRO A 226 2.11 -24.01 18.42
N LEU A 227 2.22 -22.76 17.95
CA LEU A 227 1.09 -21.88 17.71
C LEU A 227 1.10 -21.32 16.29
N ALA A 228 0.07 -21.63 15.52
CA ALA A 228 -0.15 -21.04 14.21
C ALA A 228 -0.68 -19.61 14.34
N ILE A 229 -0.42 -18.77 13.34
CA ILE A 229 -1.05 -17.46 13.22
C ILE A 229 -1.46 -17.20 11.78
N VAL A 230 -2.63 -16.62 11.59
CA VAL A 230 -3.16 -16.29 10.27
C VAL A 230 -3.85 -14.93 10.29
N GLY A 231 -3.85 -14.26 9.14
CA GLY A 231 -4.44 -12.93 8.97
C GLY A 231 -5.52 -12.87 7.88
N PHE A 232 -5.76 -11.66 7.41
CA PHE A 232 -6.69 -11.32 6.34
C PHE A 232 -6.13 -10.07 5.66
N ASP A 233 -6.24 -9.92 4.33
CA ASP A 233 -5.88 -8.77 3.47
C ASP A 233 -4.91 -9.19 2.34
N ASP A 234 -3.96 -10.08 2.64
CA ASP A 234 -2.79 -10.41 1.81
C ASP A 234 -1.88 -9.21 1.50
N ALA A 235 -1.59 -8.44 2.55
CA ALA A 235 -0.72 -7.29 2.47
C ALA A 235 0.70 -7.68 2.01
N PRO A 236 1.45 -6.80 1.31
CA PRO A 236 2.85 -7.07 0.94
C PRO A 236 3.72 -7.50 2.12
N SER A 237 3.50 -6.86 3.28
CA SER A 237 4.14 -7.18 4.56
C SER A 237 3.93 -8.63 5.02
N ALA A 238 2.79 -9.25 4.68
CA ALA A 238 2.48 -10.65 4.98
C ALA A 238 3.41 -11.62 4.25
N GLN A 239 3.87 -11.29 3.04
CA GLN A 239 4.70 -12.18 2.21
C GLN A 239 6.14 -12.26 2.72
N ILE A 240 6.65 -11.14 3.24
CA ILE A 240 8.04 -11.00 3.71
C ILE A 240 8.18 -11.19 5.23
N ALA A 241 7.07 -11.45 5.93
CA ALA A 241 7.08 -11.83 7.34
C ALA A 241 7.91 -13.10 7.55
N ASN A 242 8.38 -13.31 8.78
CA ASN A 242 9.13 -14.51 9.14
C ASN A 242 8.46 -15.21 10.33
N PRO A 243 7.80 -16.37 10.15
CA PRO A 243 7.52 -17.01 8.87
C PRO A 243 6.51 -16.21 8.01
N PRO A 244 6.52 -16.38 6.66
CA PRO A 244 5.53 -15.74 5.80
C PRO A 244 4.09 -16.07 6.22
N LEU A 245 3.24 -15.04 6.27
CA LEU A 245 1.91 -15.10 6.89
C LEU A 245 0.87 -15.71 5.93
N THR A 246 0.20 -16.75 6.41
CA THR A 246 -1.00 -17.33 5.80
C THR A 246 -2.19 -16.43 6.05
N THR A 247 -2.95 -16.11 5.01
CA THR A 247 -3.94 -15.03 5.05
C THR A 247 -5.04 -15.23 4.00
N ILE A 248 -6.03 -14.34 3.98
CA ILE A 248 -7.05 -14.24 2.94
C ILE A 248 -6.75 -13.03 2.04
N GLY A 249 -6.50 -13.28 0.76
CA GLY A 249 -6.31 -12.24 -0.25
C GLY A 249 -7.63 -11.64 -0.71
N GLN A 250 -7.75 -10.33 -0.53
CA GLN A 250 -8.95 -9.55 -0.89
C GLN A 250 -8.93 -8.96 -2.30
N ARG A 251 -7.83 -9.16 -3.03
CA ARG A 251 -7.63 -8.60 -4.37
C ARG A 251 -7.77 -7.07 -4.39
N VAL A 252 -7.11 -6.38 -3.47
CA VAL A 252 -7.25 -4.93 -3.22
C VAL A 252 -7.09 -4.11 -4.51
N MET A 253 -6.01 -4.33 -5.27
CA MET A 253 -5.80 -3.65 -6.55
C MET A 253 -6.94 -3.91 -7.55
N GLU A 254 -7.51 -5.13 -7.57
CA GLU A 254 -8.66 -5.46 -8.44
C GLU A 254 -9.92 -4.69 -8.02
N GLN A 255 -10.14 -4.42 -6.74
CA GLN A 255 -11.26 -3.59 -6.27
C GLN A 255 -11.20 -2.19 -6.91
N GLY A 256 -10.03 -1.56 -6.88
CA GLY A 256 -9.79 -0.26 -7.53
C GLY A 256 -10.00 -0.32 -9.04
N GLU A 257 -9.48 -1.36 -9.71
CA GLU A 257 -9.66 -1.54 -11.16
C GLU A 257 -11.14 -1.70 -11.54
N VAL A 258 -11.88 -2.53 -10.80
CA VAL A 258 -13.29 -2.82 -11.05
C VAL A 258 -14.15 -1.58 -10.82
N ALA A 259 -13.96 -0.87 -9.70
CA ALA A 259 -14.74 0.33 -9.38
C ALA A 259 -14.57 1.42 -10.45
N ALA A 260 -13.32 1.70 -10.83
CA ALA A 260 -13.01 2.66 -11.88
C ALA A 260 -13.52 2.21 -13.26
N SER A 261 -13.50 0.91 -13.56
CA SER A 261 -14.03 0.36 -14.81
C SER A 261 -15.55 0.46 -14.90
N LEU A 262 -16.27 0.21 -13.80
CA LEU A 262 -17.71 0.41 -13.71
C LEU A 262 -18.07 1.88 -13.95
N LEU A 263 -17.41 2.78 -13.24
CA LEU A 263 -17.66 4.22 -13.33
C LEU A 263 -17.33 4.77 -14.73
N SER A 264 -16.14 4.50 -15.25
CA SER A 264 -15.75 4.95 -16.59
C SER A 264 -16.61 4.33 -17.70
N GLY A 265 -17.01 3.06 -17.56
CA GLY A 265 -17.94 2.40 -18.49
C GLY A 265 -19.32 3.07 -18.50
N HIS A 266 -19.82 3.46 -17.33
CA HIS A 266 -21.05 4.23 -17.21
C HIS A 266 -20.94 5.60 -17.90
N LEU A 267 -19.89 6.36 -17.58
CA LEU A 267 -19.70 7.72 -18.12
C LEU A 267 -19.44 7.76 -19.62
N THR A 268 -18.75 6.75 -20.17
CA THR A 268 -18.38 6.72 -21.60
C THR A 268 -19.38 6.02 -22.49
N ARG A 269 -20.00 4.94 -22.00
CA ARG A 269 -20.85 4.03 -22.79
C ARG A 269 -22.29 3.91 -22.27
N GLY A 270 -22.65 4.58 -21.18
CA GLY A 270 -23.97 4.44 -20.55
C GLY A 270 -24.22 3.05 -19.95
N ALA A 271 -23.15 2.31 -19.61
CA ALA A 271 -23.30 1.00 -18.97
C ALA A 271 -23.99 1.13 -17.60
N PRO A 272 -24.82 0.15 -17.19
CA PRO A 272 -25.43 0.17 -15.87
C PRO A 272 -24.35 0.03 -14.78
N LEU A 273 -24.48 0.81 -13.71
CA LEU A 273 -23.68 0.64 -12.51
C LEU A 273 -24.31 -0.46 -11.65
N VAL A 274 -23.64 -1.59 -11.53
CA VAL A 274 -24.10 -2.75 -10.76
C VAL A 274 -23.04 -3.10 -9.72
N SER A 275 -23.47 -3.27 -8.47
CA SER A 275 -22.57 -3.68 -7.39
C SER A 275 -21.91 -5.03 -7.67
N LYS A 276 -20.67 -5.19 -7.22
CA LYS A 276 -19.90 -6.42 -7.39
C LYS A 276 -19.30 -6.84 -6.06
N VAL A 277 -19.43 -8.12 -5.74
CA VAL A 277 -18.73 -8.76 -4.62
C VAL A 277 -17.58 -9.57 -5.21
N LEU A 278 -16.35 -9.23 -4.82
CA LEU A 278 -15.15 -9.96 -5.22
C LEU A 278 -14.90 -11.14 -4.29
N GLU A 279 -14.38 -12.23 -4.86
CA GLU A 279 -14.01 -13.42 -4.11
C GLU A 279 -12.73 -13.19 -3.31
N ALA A 280 -12.75 -13.56 -2.02
CA ALA A 280 -11.59 -13.52 -1.13
C ALA A 280 -10.90 -14.88 -1.07
N SER A 281 -9.67 -15.04 -1.57
CA SER A 281 -9.03 -16.36 -1.69
C SER A 281 -8.07 -16.66 -0.53
N LEU A 282 -8.00 -17.92 -0.09
CA LEU A 282 -6.99 -18.37 0.88
C LEU A 282 -5.60 -18.36 0.24
N VAL A 283 -4.66 -17.66 0.89
CA VAL A 283 -3.26 -17.59 0.52
C VAL A 283 -2.43 -18.32 1.57
N VAL A 284 -2.12 -19.58 1.28
CA VAL A 284 -1.39 -20.47 2.19
C VAL A 284 0.11 -20.17 2.14
N ARG A 285 0.70 -19.91 3.31
CA ARG A 285 2.14 -19.72 3.51
C ARG A 285 2.63 -20.55 4.70
N GLU A 286 3.64 -20.08 5.42
CA GLU A 286 4.36 -20.88 6.42
C GLU A 286 3.82 -20.70 7.85
N SER A 287 3.17 -19.58 8.16
CA SER A 287 2.70 -19.26 9.51
C SER A 287 1.60 -20.16 10.07
N CYS A 288 0.91 -20.94 9.22
CA CYS A 288 -0.01 -22.01 9.64
C CYS A 288 0.67 -23.38 9.77
N GLY A 289 1.91 -23.53 9.27
CA GLY A 289 2.63 -24.80 9.24
C GLY A 289 2.59 -25.52 7.89
N CYS A 290 1.88 -24.98 6.90
CA CYS A 290 1.99 -25.42 5.52
C CYS A 290 3.36 -25.07 4.93
N ARG A 291 3.77 -25.84 3.92
CA ARG A 291 4.94 -25.55 3.10
C ARG A 291 4.46 -25.05 1.74
N PRO A 292 5.15 -24.08 1.11
CA PRO A 292 4.73 -23.60 -0.20
C PRO A 292 4.63 -24.78 -1.19
N PRO A 293 3.66 -24.74 -2.13
CA PRO A 293 3.38 -25.84 -3.06
C PRO A 293 4.56 -26.25 -3.94
N THR A 294 5.64 -25.47 -4.00
CA THR A 294 6.90 -25.81 -4.69
C THR A 294 7.80 -26.79 -3.92
N GLN A 295 7.36 -27.27 -2.74
CA GLN A 295 7.98 -28.38 -2.02
C GLN A 295 7.30 -29.74 -2.29
N ASN A 296 6.21 -29.79 -3.06
CA ASN A 296 5.64 -31.06 -3.49
C ASN A 296 6.42 -31.60 -4.71
N ASP A 297 7.02 -32.77 -4.50
CA ASP A 297 7.59 -33.72 -5.46
C ASP A 297 8.04 -33.20 -6.83
N SER A 298 9.37 -33.16 -7.03
CA SER A 298 10.06 -32.93 -8.31
C SER A 298 9.74 -33.96 -9.41
N ARG A 299 8.76 -34.84 -9.23
CA ARG A 299 8.52 -36.02 -10.07
C ARG A 299 7.61 -35.73 -11.28
N ASP A 300 6.83 -34.64 -11.25
CA ASP A 300 5.84 -34.28 -12.28
C ASP A 300 6.07 -32.91 -12.93
N LEU A 301 7.33 -32.46 -13.03
CA LEU A 301 7.65 -31.18 -13.67
C LEU A 301 7.53 -31.28 -15.22
N PRO A 302 6.75 -30.41 -15.89
CA PRO A 302 6.42 -30.51 -17.33
C PRO A 302 7.54 -30.06 -18.28
N TYR A 303 8.79 -30.01 -17.82
CA TYR A 303 9.92 -29.47 -18.60
C TYR A 303 10.70 -30.56 -19.33
N GLU A 304 11.16 -30.26 -20.55
CA GLU A 304 12.00 -31.18 -21.33
C GLU A 304 13.32 -31.49 -20.63
N ARG A 305 13.58 -32.77 -20.36
CA ARG A 305 14.81 -33.24 -19.70
C ARG A 305 16.05 -33.07 -20.60
N PRO A 306 17.25 -32.91 -20.02
CA PRO A 306 18.51 -32.96 -20.78
C PRO A 306 18.62 -34.29 -21.55
N LYS A 307 19.06 -34.24 -22.81
CA LYS A 307 19.11 -35.41 -23.70
C LYS A 307 20.53 -35.97 -23.83
N ILE A 308 21.55 -35.11 -23.74
CA ILE A 308 22.94 -35.47 -24.05
C ILE A 308 23.83 -35.35 -22.80
N ALA A 309 23.57 -34.36 -21.96
CA ALA A 309 24.38 -34.05 -20.79
C ALA A 309 24.51 -35.24 -19.81
N ARG A 310 25.73 -35.40 -19.29
CA ARG A 310 26.08 -36.40 -18.26
C ARG A 310 26.45 -35.79 -16.92
N THR A 311 26.57 -34.46 -16.86
CA THR A 311 26.82 -33.72 -15.63
C THR A 311 25.83 -32.58 -15.49
N LEU A 312 25.57 -32.13 -14.26
CA LEU A 312 24.68 -31.02 -13.93
C LEU A 312 25.10 -29.75 -14.68
N ARG A 313 26.40 -29.44 -14.74
CA ARG A 313 26.90 -28.29 -15.51
C ARG A 313 26.56 -28.40 -16.99
N LEU A 314 26.84 -29.55 -17.62
CA LEU A 314 26.52 -29.75 -19.03
C LEU A 314 25.01 -29.72 -19.28
N ALA A 315 24.19 -30.17 -18.32
CA ALA A 315 22.74 -30.12 -18.42
C ALA A 315 22.22 -28.67 -18.35
N LEU A 316 22.78 -27.84 -17.47
CA LEU A 316 22.48 -26.41 -17.41
C LEU A 316 22.89 -25.69 -18.71
N ILE A 317 24.03 -26.04 -19.30
CA ILE A 317 24.49 -25.50 -20.58
C ILE A 317 23.58 -25.95 -21.73
N GLU A 318 23.27 -27.25 -21.84
CA GLU A 318 22.39 -27.81 -22.86
C GLU A 318 21.02 -27.12 -22.83
N ARG A 319 20.49 -26.88 -21.63
CA ARG A 319 19.17 -26.27 -21.43
C ARG A 319 19.18 -24.75 -21.32
N ARG A 320 20.34 -24.08 -21.43
CA ARG A 320 20.49 -22.65 -21.16
C ARG A 320 19.42 -21.79 -21.84
N ALA A 321 19.17 -22.01 -23.13
CA ALA A 321 18.17 -21.24 -23.88
C ALA A 321 16.74 -21.40 -23.32
N ALA A 322 16.36 -22.62 -22.94
CA ALA A 322 15.06 -22.89 -22.34
C ALA A 322 14.95 -22.26 -20.94
N ILE A 323 16.00 -22.34 -20.13
CA ILE A 323 16.05 -21.74 -18.79
C ILE A 323 15.92 -20.22 -18.89
N VAL A 324 16.71 -19.57 -19.75
CA VAL A 324 16.63 -18.13 -19.98
C VAL A 324 15.22 -17.70 -20.39
N MET A 325 14.57 -18.45 -21.28
CA MET A 325 13.18 -18.16 -21.68
C MET A 325 12.21 -18.23 -20.50
N GLN A 326 12.35 -19.22 -19.60
CA GLN A 326 11.49 -19.33 -18.41
C GLN A 326 11.79 -18.23 -17.39
N LEU A 327 13.05 -17.87 -17.18
CA LEU A 327 13.42 -16.74 -16.31
C LEU A 327 12.86 -15.43 -16.85
N ALA A 328 12.98 -15.18 -18.16
CA ALA A 328 12.41 -14.01 -18.81
C ALA A 328 10.87 -13.97 -18.66
N ARG A 329 10.22 -15.15 -18.66
CA ARG A 329 8.77 -15.27 -18.41
C ARG A 329 8.43 -15.00 -16.94
N ALA A 330 9.19 -15.53 -16.00
CA ALA A 330 9.02 -15.30 -14.56
C ALA A 330 9.22 -13.82 -14.21
N GLY A 331 10.22 -13.16 -14.82
CA GLY A 331 10.51 -11.74 -14.61
C GLY A 331 9.70 -10.77 -15.47
N ARG A 332 8.83 -11.25 -16.39
CA ARG A 332 8.31 -10.48 -17.53
C ARG A 332 7.66 -9.15 -17.13
N GLY A 333 8.35 -8.05 -17.44
CA GLY A 333 7.91 -6.67 -17.18
C GLY A 333 7.94 -6.26 -15.71
N ARG A 334 8.33 -7.17 -14.81
CA ARG A 334 8.48 -6.92 -13.37
C ARG A 334 9.91 -6.57 -13.03
N ILE A 335 10.91 -7.22 -13.62
CA ILE A 335 12.30 -6.80 -13.50
C ILE A 335 12.54 -5.55 -14.38
N VAL A 336 12.86 -4.43 -13.72
CA VAL A 336 13.18 -3.13 -14.34
C VAL A 336 14.64 -2.78 -14.15
N GLY A 337 15.23 -2.03 -15.10
CA GLY A 337 16.59 -1.50 -14.98
C GLY A 337 17.74 -2.50 -15.25
N ALA A 338 17.43 -3.79 -15.42
CA ALA A 338 18.42 -4.81 -15.73
C ALA A 338 18.22 -5.37 -17.15
N GLN A 339 19.31 -5.44 -17.93
CA GLN A 339 19.33 -6.06 -19.26
C GLN A 339 20.16 -7.34 -19.25
N GLU A 340 19.74 -8.37 -19.99
CA GLU A 340 20.44 -9.65 -20.15
C GLU A 340 20.80 -10.35 -18.82
N TRP A 341 20.02 -10.09 -17.77
CA TRP A 341 20.27 -10.64 -16.44
C TRP A 341 19.98 -12.14 -16.39
N GLU A 342 19.07 -12.63 -17.23
CA GLU A 342 18.66 -14.02 -17.31
C GLU A 342 19.85 -14.92 -17.65
N GLY A 343 20.58 -14.55 -18.71
CA GLY A 343 21.73 -15.29 -19.19
C GLY A 343 22.85 -15.31 -18.15
N ARG A 344 23.15 -14.15 -17.56
CA ARG A 344 24.21 -14.02 -16.55
C ARG A 344 23.94 -14.86 -15.30
N LEU A 345 22.69 -14.92 -14.84
CA LEU A 345 22.32 -15.78 -13.71
C LEU A 345 22.52 -17.27 -14.02
N VAL A 346 22.13 -17.73 -15.21
CA VAL A 346 22.29 -19.13 -15.60
C VAL A 346 23.77 -19.49 -15.76
N ASP A 347 24.57 -18.58 -16.33
CA ASP A 347 26.00 -18.76 -16.50
C ASP A 347 26.72 -18.79 -15.14
N ALA A 348 26.34 -17.89 -14.22
CA ALA A 348 26.88 -17.85 -12.87
C ALA A 348 26.53 -19.11 -12.06
N LEU A 349 25.29 -19.62 -12.16
CA LEU A 349 24.90 -20.89 -11.53
C LEU A 349 25.70 -22.07 -12.12
N SER A 350 25.83 -22.12 -13.45
CA SER A 350 26.58 -23.18 -14.13
C SER A 350 28.06 -23.21 -13.72
N ALA A 351 28.65 -22.04 -13.50
CA ALA A 351 30.01 -21.92 -12.97
C ALA A 351 30.10 -22.29 -11.47
N GLN A 352 29.07 -21.97 -10.68
CA GLN A 352 29.00 -22.28 -9.25
C GLN A 352 28.99 -23.78 -8.96
N VAL A 353 28.32 -24.58 -9.79
CA VAL A 353 28.23 -26.04 -9.61
C VAL A 353 29.61 -26.70 -9.53
N ASP A 354 30.59 -26.19 -10.28
CA ASP A 354 31.94 -26.76 -10.33
C ASP A 354 32.87 -26.24 -9.23
N SER A 355 32.48 -25.19 -8.50
CA SER A 355 33.32 -24.55 -7.49
C SER A 355 32.78 -24.78 -6.08
N ALA A 356 33.65 -25.18 -5.16
CA ALA A 356 33.33 -25.21 -3.73
C ALA A 356 33.45 -23.81 -3.08
N GLU A 357 34.13 -22.87 -3.72
CA GLU A 357 34.49 -21.55 -3.18
C GLU A 357 33.84 -20.36 -3.93
N GLY A 358 32.92 -20.65 -4.85
CA GLY A 358 32.36 -19.63 -5.74
C GLY A 358 31.38 -18.67 -5.05
N GLY A 359 31.58 -17.37 -5.22
CA GLY A 359 30.63 -16.31 -4.83
C GLY A 359 29.90 -15.68 -6.02
N ALA A 360 30.22 -16.09 -7.26
CA ALA A 360 29.77 -15.42 -8.48
C ALA A 360 28.25 -15.46 -8.67
N PHE A 361 27.61 -16.58 -8.32
CA PHE A 361 26.16 -16.71 -8.38
C PHE A 361 25.46 -15.79 -7.37
N PHE A 362 25.93 -15.77 -6.12
CA PHE A 362 25.42 -14.87 -5.09
C PHE A 362 25.60 -13.40 -5.45
N TRP A 363 26.76 -13.05 -6.02
CA TRP A 363 27.04 -11.69 -6.48
C TRP A 363 26.11 -11.24 -7.59
N GLU A 364 25.84 -12.09 -8.59
CA GLU A 364 24.92 -11.72 -9.69
C GLU A 364 23.47 -11.60 -9.18
N LEU A 365 23.06 -12.44 -8.22
CA LEU A 365 21.77 -12.30 -7.54
C LEU A 365 21.66 -10.98 -6.76
N GLU A 366 22.68 -10.64 -5.98
CA GLU A 366 22.72 -9.37 -5.25
C GLU A 366 22.69 -8.17 -6.21
N ARG A 367 23.53 -8.21 -7.25
CA ARG A 367 23.60 -7.17 -8.28
C ARG A 367 22.24 -6.97 -8.97
N LEU A 368 21.59 -8.05 -9.41
CA LEU A 368 20.27 -7.98 -10.03
C LEU A 368 19.27 -7.32 -9.09
N THR A 369 19.23 -7.75 -7.84
CA THR A 369 18.29 -7.24 -6.83
C THR A 369 18.50 -5.76 -6.57
N ARG A 370 19.75 -5.32 -6.37
CA ARG A 370 20.08 -3.91 -6.15
C ARG A 370 19.78 -3.05 -7.38
N LEU A 371 20.15 -3.51 -8.58
CA LEU A 371 19.87 -2.78 -9.83
C LEU A 371 18.36 -2.66 -10.08
N HIS A 372 17.62 -3.74 -9.81
CA HIS A 372 16.17 -3.76 -9.93
C HIS A 372 15.52 -2.73 -8.99
N ALA A 373 15.90 -2.76 -7.71
CA ALA A 373 15.38 -1.87 -6.70
C ALA A 373 15.77 -0.40 -6.93
N ALA A 374 17.01 -0.13 -7.38
CA ALA A 374 17.45 1.21 -7.76
C ALA A 374 16.63 1.83 -8.90
N ASN A 375 15.92 1.01 -9.68
CA ASN A 375 15.04 1.45 -10.77
C ASN A 375 13.54 1.38 -10.37
N GLY A 376 13.22 1.34 -9.08
CA GLY A 376 11.84 1.35 -8.57
C GLY A 376 11.17 -0.03 -8.58
N GLY A 377 11.96 -1.09 -8.73
CA GLY A 377 11.51 -2.47 -8.69
C GLY A 377 11.33 -3.02 -7.28
N ASP A 378 10.36 -3.91 -7.08
CA ASP A 378 10.20 -4.63 -5.82
C ASP A 378 11.23 -5.79 -5.73
N PRO A 379 12.14 -5.81 -4.74
CA PRO A 379 13.09 -6.90 -4.53
C PRO A 379 12.44 -8.29 -4.50
N ILE A 380 11.16 -8.42 -4.13
CA ILE A 380 10.46 -9.70 -4.06
C ILE A 380 10.42 -10.43 -5.40
N VAL A 381 10.42 -9.69 -6.53
CA VAL A 381 10.42 -10.27 -7.88
C VAL A 381 11.67 -11.15 -8.10
N CYS A 382 12.79 -10.83 -7.44
CA CYS A 382 14.01 -11.63 -7.52
C CYS A 382 13.85 -12.99 -6.83
N HIS A 383 12.97 -13.12 -5.84
CA HIS A 383 12.65 -14.42 -5.22
C HIS A 383 11.86 -15.34 -6.16
N ASP A 384 10.96 -14.77 -6.96
CA ASP A 384 10.23 -15.54 -7.99
C ASP A 384 11.18 -16.06 -9.07
N VAL A 385 12.10 -15.19 -9.53
CA VAL A 385 13.15 -15.55 -10.48
C VAL A 385 14.03 -16.68 -9.93
N LEU A 386 14.45 -16.59 -8.66
CA LEU A 386 15.24 -17.64 -8.01
C LEU A 386 14.45 -18.94 -7.88
N THR A 387 13.15 -18.86 -7.63
CA THR A 387 12.27 -20.04 -7.55
C THR A 387 12.15 -20.73 -8.91
N GLU A 388 11.97 -19.99 -10.00
CA GLU A 388 11.97 -20.57 -11.35
C GLU A 388 13.34 -21.18 -11.70
N LEU A 389 14.43 -20.49 -11.37
CA LEU A 389 15.78 -21.00 -11.62
C LEU A 389 16.03 -22.32 -10.87
N ARG A 390 15.56 -22.44 -9.62
CA ARG A 390 15.60 -23.70 -8.87
C ARG A 390 14.84 -24.80 -9.58
N ILE A 391 13.61 -24.54 -10.02
CA ILE A 391 12.78 -25.53 -10.73
C ILE A 391 13.52 -26.05 -11.96
N GLN A 392 14.09 -25.15 -12.76
CA GLN A 392 14.88 -25.53 -13.94
C GLN A 392 16.12 -26.35 -13.58
N ALA A 393 16.85 -25.94 -12.55
CA ALA A 393 18.06 -26.63 -12.10
C ALA A 393 17.77 -28.03 -11.53
N LEU A 394 16.62 -28.22 -10.87
CA LEU A 394 16.18 -29.53 -10.37
C LEU A 394 15.88 -30.53 -11.48
N VAL A 395 15.46 -30.08 -12.67
CA VAL A 395 15.31 -30.99 -13.82
C VAL A 395 16.69 -31.32 -14.42
N CYS A 396 17.65 -30.40 -14.35
CA CYS A 396 19.03 -30.66 -14.78
C CYS A 396 19.76 -31.63 -13.84
N VAL A 397 19.54 -31.57 -12.52
CA VAL A 397 20.24 -32.42 -11.53
C VAL A 397 19.79 -33.89 -11.57
N GLU A 398 18.73 -34.22 -12.31
CA GLU A 398 18.34 -35.62 -12.53
C GLU A 398 19.44 -36.44 -13.21
N VAL A 399 20.36 -35.81 -13.97
CA VAL A 399 21.50 -36.50 -14.57
C VAL A 399 22.59 -36.86 -13.54
N GLU A 400 22.61 -36.19 -12.39
CA GLU A 400 23.52 -36.44 -11.26
C GLU A 400 22.77 -36.31 -9.91
N PRO A 401 21.93 -37.29 -9.54
CA PRO A 401 21.04 -37.19 -8.38
C PRO A 401 21.73 -36.90 -7.05
N ASP A 402 22.97 -37.35 -6.87
CA ASP A 402 23.76 -37.18 -5.65
C ASP A 402 24.09 -35.70 -5.35
N LEU A 403 24.06 -34.82 -6.36
CA LEU A 403 24.29 -33.38 -6.20
C LEU A 403 23.04 -32.61 -5.77
N ARG A 404 21.86 -33.26 -5.76
CA ARG A 404 20.60 -32.60 -5.41
C ARG A 404 20.61 -31.93 -4.03
N PRO A 405 21.10 -32.55 -2.93
CA PRO A 405 21.12 -31.88 -1.62
C PRO A 405 21.96 -30.60 -1.64
N ARG A 406 23.16 -30.66 -2.23
CA ARG A 406 24.06 -29.50 -2.36
C ARG A 406 23.44 -28.39 -3.21
N LEU A 407 22.73 -28.74 -4.28
CA LEU A 407 22.03 -27.77 -5.11
C LEU A 407 20.86 -27.10 -4.36
N GLU A 408 20.10 -27.86 -3.59
CA GLU A 408 19.03 -27.32 -2.74
C GLU A 408 19.58 -26.40 -1.65
N ASP A 409 20.69 -26.78 -0.98
CA ASP A 409 21.38 -25.94 -0.01
C ASP A 409 21.83 -24.60 -0.64
N LEU A 410 22.41 -24.64 -1.84
CA LEU A 410 22.79 -23.44 -2.58
C LEU A 410 21.59 -22.51 -2.84
N PHE A 411 20.43 -23.05 -3.24
CA PHE A 411 19.22 -22.25 -3.44
C PHE A 411 18.65 -21.71 -2.13
N GLN A 412 18.77 -22.47 -1.04
CA GLN A 412 18.36 -21.99 0.28
C GLN A 412 19.24 -20.83 0.77
N GLU A 413 20.55 -20.94 0.65
CA GLU A 413 21.49 -19.84 0.95
C GLU A 413 21.25 -18.62 0.04
N SER A 414 20.89 -18.86 -1.22
CA SER A 414 20.57 -17.81 -2.19
C SER A 414 19.31 -17.04 -1.78
N ARG A 415 18.27 -17.74 -1.29
CA ARG A 415 17.06 -17.09 -0.75
C ARG A 415 17.36 -16.24 0.46
N LEU A 416 18.18 -16.74 1.40
CA LEU A 416 18.61 -15.97 2.57
C LEU A 416 19.43 -14.73 2.16
N THR A 417 20.26 -14.85 1.13
CA THR A 417 21.01 -13.71 0.58
C THR A 417 20.10 -12.68 -0.06
N LEU A 418 19.16 -13.10 -0.91
CA LEU A 418 18.15 -12.19 -1.49
C LEU A 418 17.33 -11.49 -0.42
N ALA A 419 16.89 -12.21 0.63
CA ALA A 419 16.13 -11.61 1.73
C ALA A 419 16.95 -10.52 2.46
N ARG A 420 18.24 -10.78 2.73
CA ARG A 420 19.15 -9.79 3.33
C ARG A 420 19.38 -8.58 2.44
N VAL A 421 19.67 -8.81 1.15
CA VAL A 421 19.91 -7.72 0.18
C VAL A 421 18.66 -6.88 -0.01
N GLY A 422 17.49 -7.50 -0.21
CA GLY A 422 16.22 -6.81 -0.32
C GLY A 422 15.93 -5.97 0.92
N SER A 423 16.13 -6.55 2.12
CA SER A 423 15.99 -5.81 3.38
C SER A 423 16.99 -4.65 3.51
N SER A 424 18.24 -4.82 3.03
CA SER A 424 19.26 -3.76 3.02
C SER A 424 18.83 -2.61 2.12
N VAL A 425 18.36 -2.90 0.90
CA VAL A 425 17.96 -1.87 -0.05
C VAL A 425 16.73 -1.10 0.42
N VAL A 426 15.72 -1.81 0.95
CA VAL A 426 14.54 -1.16 1.54
C VAL A 426 14.97 -0.27 2.71
N ARG A 427 15.85 -0.74 3.59
CA ARG A 427 16.36 0.04 4.72
C ARG A 427 17.16 1.26 4.27
N GLU A 428 18.08 1.11 3.32
CA GLU A 428 18.86 2.22 2.75
C GLU A 428 17.93 3.29 2.16
N HIS A 429 16.86 2.87 1.47
CA HIS A 429 15.86 3.79 0.92
C HIS A 429 15.10 4.53 2.02
N VAL A 430 14.57 3.82 3.02
CA VAL A 430 13.86 4.39 4.18
C VAL A 430 14.77 5.35 4.95
N ASP A 431 16.02 4.97 5.22
CA ASP A 431 16.99 5.81 5.94
C ASP A 431 17.30 7.09 5.17
N THR A 432 17.51 7.00 3.85
CA THR A 432 17.75 8.16 2.98
C THR A 432 16.55 9.09 2.96
N LEU A 433 15.34 8.55 2.85
CA LEU A 433 14.10 9.33 2.84
C LEU A 433 13.87 10.01 4.19
N ALA A 434 14.10 9.29 5.30
CA ALA A 434 14.02 9.85 6.64
C ALA A 434 15.06 10.95 6.88
N GLN A 435 16.27 10.84 6.33
CA GLN A 435 17.27 11.91 6.36
C GLN A 435 16.79 13.16 5.62
N ARG A 436 16.24 13.00 4.40
CA ARG A 436 15.66 14.10 3.62
C ARG A 436 14.51 14.77 4.34
N MET A 437 13.59 13.98 4.91
CA MET A 437 12.47 14.50 5.68
C MET A 437 12.90 15.29 6.93
N ARG A 438 13.95 14.82 7.63
CA ARG A 438 14.54 15.59 8.74
C ARG A 438 15.14 16.92 8.29
N ALA A 439 15.81 16.94 7.14
CA ALA A 439 16.36 18.18 6.57
C ALA A 439 15.22 19.15 6.19
N PHE A 440 14.21 18.68 5.47
CA PHE A 440 13.01 19.44 5.13
C PHE A 440 12.31 20.01 6.37
N THR A 441 12.11 19.18 7.40
CA THR A 441 11.53 19.61 8.69
C THR A 441 12.34 20.72 9.34
N LYS A 442 13.67 20.59 9.39
CA LYS A 442 14.56 21.62 9.94
C LYS A 442 14.42 22.95 9.20
N ASP A 443 14.41 22.92 7.87
CA ASP A 443 14.33 24.12 7.05
C ASP A 443 12.95 24.79 7.16
N CYS A 444 11.87 24.01 7.19
CA CYS A 444 10.53 24.51 7.47
C CYS A 444 10.43 25.13 8.87
N LEU A 445 11.00 24.50 9.91
CA LEU A 445 11.01 25.05 11.26
C LEU A 445 11.80 26.36 11.38
N SER A 446 12.80 26.59 10.52
CA SER A 446 13.51 27.88 10.45
C SER A 446 12.60 29.06 10.07
N GLN A 447 11.45 28.79 9.43
CA GLN A 447 10.43 29.80 9.12
C GLN A 447 9.74 30.35 10.36
N VAL A 448 9.70 29.61 11.47
CA VAL A 448 8.91 30.01 12.64
C VAL A 448 9.41 31.32 13.25
N GLY A 449 10.73 31.54 13.23
CA GLY A 449 11.34 32.78 13.74
C GLY A 449 11.37 33.95 12.75
N SER A 450 11.27 33.67 11.45
CA SER A 450 11.36 34.67 10.37
C SER A 450 10.55 34.16 9.16
N PRO A 451 9.20 34.25 9.23
CA PRO A 451 8.32 33.69 8.22
C PRO A 451 8.39 34.47 6.91
N SER A 452 8.55 33.77 5.79
CA SER A 452 8.53 34.37 4.45
C SER A 452 8.04 33.37 3.41
N ILE A 453 7.14 33.83 2.53
CA ILE A 453 6.64 33.04 1.40
C ILE A 453 7.79 32.77 0.42
N GLU A 454 8.66 33.75 0.14
CA GLU A 454 9.81 33.59 -0.76
C GLU A 454 10.78 32.52 -0.25
N ARG A 455 11.05 32.50 1.06
CA ARG A 455 11.93 31.48 1.64
C ARG A 455 11.27 30.10 1.61
N LEU A 456 9.97 30.00 1.90
CA LEU A 456 9.21 28.75 1.76
C LEU A 456 9.26 28.21 0.33
N ARG A 457 9.09 29.06 -0.68
CA ARG A 457 9.21 28.69 -2.10
C ARG A 457 10.60 28.11 -2.42
N GLY A 458 11.65 28.74 -1.89
CA GLY A 458 13.03 28.24 -2.04
C GLY A 458 13.21 26.83 -1.47
N ILE A 459 12.71 26.59 -0.25
CA ILE A 459 12.77 25.28 0.41
C ILE A 459 12.03 24.22 -0.41
N LEU A 460 10.81 24.51 -0.87
CA LEU A 460 10.02 23.56 -1.65
C LEU A 460 10.69 23.21 -2.98
N ASP A 461 11.31 24.17 -3.65
CA ASP A 461 11.99 23.94 -4.93
C ASP A 461 13.25 23.09 -4.82
N GLU A 462 13.93 23.16 -3.69
CA GLU A 462 15.12 22.36 -3.42
C GLU A 462 14.74 20.95 -2.93
N GLN A 463 13.83 20.86 -1.96
CA GLN A 463 13.59 19.63 -1.20
C GLN A 463 12.53 18.70 -1.84
N MET A 464 11.46 19.24 -2.45
CA MET A 464 10.35 18.42 -2.98
C MET A 464 10.81 17.43 -4.07
N PRO A 465 11.64 17.82 -5.06
CA PRO A 465 12.13 16.87 -6.07
C PRO A 465 12.99 15.75 -5.48
N GLU A 466 13.81 16.06 -4.46
CA GLU A 466 14.63 15.06 -3.77
C GLU A 466 13.76 14.05 -2.99
N MET A 467 12.59 14.46 -2.51
CA MET A 467 11.61 13.55 -1.91
C MET A 467 10.74 12.81 -2.95
N GLY A 468 11.06 12.92 -4.24
CA GLY A 468 10.32 12.25 -5.32
C GLY A 468 9.03 12.97 -5.75
N ILE A 469 8.87 14.25 -5.38
CA ILE A 469 7.72 15.09 -5.71
C ILE A 469 8.17 16.19 -6.70
N PRO A 470 8.34 15.87 -7.99
CA PRO A 470 8.90 16.81 -8.98
C PRO A 470 7.92 17.88 -9.44
N SER A 471 6.63 17.74 -9.14
CA SER A 471 5.59 18.69 -9.53
C SER A 471 4.57 18.88 -8.41
N TYR A 472 4.31 20.14 -8.07
CA TYR A 472 3.44 20.53 -6.97
C TYR A 472 2.86 21.93 -7.19
N CYS A 473 1.76 22.21 -6.51
CA CYS A 473 1.15 23.52 -6.38
C CYS A 473 0.72 23.73 -4.93
N LEU A 474 1.34 24.69 -4.27
CA LEU A 474 0.97 25.14 -2.94
C LEU A 474 0.07 26.37 -3.07
N SER A 475 -1.11 26.29 -2.46
CA SER A 475 -2.08 27.39 -2.43
C SER A 475 -2.60 27.64 -1.02
N ARG A 476 -2.96 28.89 -0.72
CA ARG A 476 -3.69 29.28 0.51
C ARG A 476 -5.06 29.86 0.19
N PHE A 477 -6.00 29.81 1.12
CA PHE A 477 -7.25 30.54 0.98
C PHE A 477 -7.02 32.05 1.05
N SER A 478 -7.73 32.80 0.21
CA SER A 478 -7.83 34.26 0.31
C SER A 478 -8.52 34.68 1.61
N ALA A 479 -8.42 35.95 1.98
CA ALA A 479 -9.00 36.47 3.23
C ALA A 479 -10.54 36.34 3.31
N ASP A 480 -11.23 36.42 2.17
CA ASP A 480 -12.67 36.16 2.04
C ASP A 480 -13.01 34.67 1.96
N GLY A 481 -12.00 33.82 1.80
CA GLY A 481 -12.13 32.38 1.65
C GLY A 481 -12.71 31.94 0.32
N GLU A 482 -12.87 32.81 -0.68
CA GLU A 482 -13.51 32.45 -1.97
C GLU A 482 -12.52 31.96 -3.04
N LYS A 483 -11.22 32.20 -2.84
CA LYS A 483 -10.17 31.86 -3.80
C LYS A 483 -9.00 31.11 -3.15
N LEU A 484 -8.25 30.40 -3.97
CA LEU A 484 -6.96 29.79 -3.66
C LEU A 484 -5.85 30.63 -4.30
N GLU A 485 -5.11 31.36 -3.47
CA GLU A 485 -3.92 32.10 -3.87
C GLU A 485 -2.73 31.14 -4.03
N VAL A 486 -2.21 31.01 -5.24
CA VAL A 486 -1.06 30.15 -5.53
C VAL A 486 0.21 30.79 -4.97
N LEU A 487 0.83 30.12 -4.00
CA LEU A 487 2.05 30.59 -3.33
C LEU A 487 3.32 30.04 -3.99
N ALA A 488 3.26 28.80 -4.46
CA ALA A 488 4.37 28.13 -5.13
C ALA A 488 3.83 27.14 -6.16
N SER A 489 4.43 27.09 -7.35
CA SER A 489 4.06 26.09 -8.36
C SER A 489 5.29 25.61 -9.11
N ARG A 490 5.34 24.30 -9.31
CA ARG A 490 6.40 23.60 -10.05
C ARG A 490 5.76 22.53 -10.94
N ALA A 491 6.11 22.52 -12.21
CA ALA A 491 5.60 21.56 -13.18
C ALA A 491 6.69 21.13 -14.17
N ALA A 492 6.63 19.87 -14.60
CA ALA A 492 7.63 19.28 -15.48
C ALA A 492 9.08 19.47 -14.99
N GLY A 493 9.28 19.49 -13.66
CA GLY A 493 10.59 19.68 -13.03
C GLY A 493 11.10 21.12 -13.00
N LEU A 494 10.32 22.10 -13.47
CA LEU A 494 10.68 23.52 -13.54
C LEU A 494 9.73 24.40 -12.74
N ARG A 495 10.22 25.57 -12.30
CA ARG A 495 9.35 26.61 -11.72
C ARG A 495 8.30 27.03 -12.72
N ALA A 496 7.04 26.94 -12.33
CA ALA A 496 5.92 27.39 -13.14
C ALA A 496 5.56 28.85 -12.82
N PRO A 497 4.99 29.60 -13.78
CA PRO A 497 4.38 30.88 -13.48
C PRO A 497 3.32 30.72 -12.39
N LEU A 498 3.26 31.69 -11.47
CA LEU A 498 2.15 31.76 -10.54
C LEU A 498 0.91 32.22 -11.34
N GLU A 499 -0.02 31.30 -11.55
CA GLU A 499 -1.35 31.62 -12.05
C GLU A 499 -2.05 32.57 -11.05
N PRO A 500 -2.87 33.54 -11.51
CA PRO A 500 -3.68 34.34 -10.61
C PRO A 500 -4.64 33.45 -9.79
N ALA A 501 -5.05 33.96 -8.63
CA ALA A 501 -5.85 33.23 -7.64
C ALA A 501 -6.91 32.32 -8.28
N LEU A 502 -6.75 31.01 -8.06
CA LEU A 502 -7.64 29.98 -8.55
C LEU A 502 -8.98 30.12 -7.80
N PRO A 503 -10.13 29.80 -8.43
CA PRO A 503 -11.36 29.60 -7.66
C PRO A 503 -11.12 28.63 -6.50
N ARG A 504 -11.71 28.87 -5.32
CA ARG A 504 -11.67 27.93 -4.16
C ARG A 504 -12.02 26.49 -4.54
N ARG A 505 -12.66 26.32 -5.68
CA ARG A 505 -13.38 25.14 -6.11
C ARG A 505 -12.65 24.39 -7.23
N SER A 506 -11.40 24.79 -7.53
CA SER A 506 -10.55 24.18 -8.55
C SER A 506 -9.91 22.85 -8.12
N LEU A 507 -10.58 21.99 -7.36
CA LEU A 507 -9.98 20.78 -6.77
C LEU A 507 -9.12 19.99 -7.78
N GLY A 508 -7.79 20.00 -7.57
CA GLY A 508 -6.81 19.34 -8.45
C GLY A 508 -6.67 19.93 -9.87
N HIS A 509 -7.39 21.01 -10.20
CA HIS A 509 -7.27 21.78 -11.43
C HIS A 509 -6.21 22.88 -11.26
N ASP A 510 -4.95 22.50 -11.48
CA ASP A 510 -3.87 23.42 -11.77
C ASP A 510 -3.43 23.19 -13.23
N PRO A 511 -3.53 24.20 -14.13
CA PRO A 511 -3.05 24.14 -15.52
C PRO A 511 -1.64 23.52 -15.66
N ASN A 512 -0.76 23.81 -14.70
CA ASN A 512 0.61 23.33 -14.67
C ASN A 512 0.71 21.84 -14.30
N LEU A 513 -0.25 21.31 -13.55
CA LEU A 513 -0.34 19.89 -13.18
C LEU A 513 -1.29 19.10 -14.10
N GLU A 514 -1.93 19.72 -15.09
CA GLU A 514 -2.88 19.04 -15.99
C GLU A 514 -2.26 18.00 -16.90
N MET A 515 -0.97 18.13 -17.18
CA MET A 515 -0.19 17.15 -17.94
C MET A 515 0.10 15.87 -17.13
N VAL A 516 -0.19 15.85 -15.83
CA VAL A 516 0.09 14.72 -14.93
C VAL A 516 -1.15 13.83 -14.82
N GLY A 517 -1.03 12.55 -15.18
CA GLY A 517 -2.17 11.62 -15.24
C GLY A 517 -2.84 11.33 -13.88
N THR A 518 -2.16 11.55 -12.76
CA THR A 518 -2.71 11.36 -11.41
C THR A 518 -2.17 12.42 -10.47
N THR A 519 -3.05 13.07 -9.71
CA THR A 519 -2.70 14.09 -8.72
C THR A 519 -3.28 13.75 -7.36
N LEU A 520 -2.55 14.08 -6.29
CA LEU A 520 -3.02 14.01 -4.91
C LEU A 520 -3.30 15.42 -4.40
N VAL A 521 -4.48 15.64 -3.82
CA VAL A 521 -4.85 16.86 -3.12
C VAL A 521 -4.66 16.63 -1.63
N VAL A 522 -3.72 17.38 -1.06
CA VAL A 522 -3.32 17.35 0.35
C VAL A 522 -3.93 18.59 1.05
N PRO A 523 -4.91 18.43 1.94
CA PRO A 523 -5.53 19.54 2.66
C PRO A 523 -4.59 20.10 3.71
N LEU A 524 -4.34 21.41 3.68
CA LEU A 524 -3.51 22.08 4.68
C LEU A 524 -4.42 22.74 5.71
N ALA A 525 -4.37 22.24 6.94
CA ALA A 525 -5.06 22.78 8.09
C ALA A 525 -4.13 22.80 9.30
N TYR A 526 -4.38 23.69 10.25
CA TYR A 526 -3.68 23.71 11.52
C TYR A 526 -4.56 24.39 12.57
N ALA A 527 -4.60 23.82 13.78
CA ALA A 527 -5.41 24.32 14.89
C ALA A 527 -6.89 24.53 14.49
N GLU A 528 -7.50 23.52 13.84
CA GLU A 528 -8.89 23.49 13.38
C GLU A 528 -9.24 24.55 12.32
N ARG A 529 -8.23 25.18 11.71
CA ARG A 529 -8.42 26.17 10.65
C ARG A 529 -7.98 25.62 9.29
N PRO A 530 -8.85 25.63 8.26
CA PRO A 530 -8.45 25.35 6.89
C PRO A 530 -7.59 26.50 6.35
N LEU A 531 -6.42 26.17 5.82
CA LEU A 531 -5.43 27.15 5.35
C LEU A 531 -5.29 27.14 3.84
N GLY A 532 -5.45 25.98 3.20
CA GLY A 532 -5.34 25.85 1.76
C GLY A 532 -5.08 24.42 1.33
N THR A 533 -4.42 24.25 0.19
CA THR A 533 -4.14 22.91 -0.37
C THR A 533 -2.74 22.85 -0.96
N LEU A 534 -2.12 21.70 -0.81
CA LEU A 534 -0.98 21.28 -1.61
C LEU A 534 -1.48 20.24 -2.63
N VAL A 535 -1.36 20.52 -3.92
CA VAL A 535 -1.64 19.55 -4.99
C VAL A 535 -0.31 19.03 -5.51
N VAL A 536 -0.12 17.72 -5.56
CA VAL A 536 1.14 17.10 -6.01
C VAL A 536 0.90 16.11 -7.13
N SER A 537 1.91 15.91 -7.99
CA SER A 537 1.93 14.77 -8.89
C SER A 537 2.05 13.49 -8.07
N TRP A 538 1.17 12.52 -8.30
CA TRP A 538 1.30 11.21 -7.70
C TRP A 538 2.53 10.48 -8.26
N GLY A 539 3.37 9.92 -7.40
CA GLY A 539 4.66 9.33 -7.75
C GLY A 539 4.99 8.08 -6.94
N ALA A 540 6.23 7.60 -7.06
CA ALA A 540 6.76 6.45 -6.31
C ALA A 540 7.27 6.82 -4.90
N THR A 541 6.88 7.99 -4.40
CA THR A 541 7.23 8.44 -3.05
C THR A 541 6.47 7.62 -2.02
N ASP A 542 7.13 7.31 -0.91
CA ASP A 542 6.49 6.71 0.26
C ASP A 542 5.26 7.55 0.70
N PRO A 543 4.07 6.94 0.85
CA PRO A 543 2.86 7.62 1.32
C PRO A 543 3.04 8.48 2.56
N TYR A 544 3.83 8.01 3.54
CA TYR A 544 4.04 8.70 4.81
C TYR A 544 4.65 10.09 4.63
N VAL A 545 5.43 10.30 3.56
CA VAL A 545 6.01 11.60 3.21
C VAL A 545 4.94 12.64 2.94
N TYR A 546 3.83 12.29 2.27
CA TYR A 546 2.77 13.25 1.97
C TYR A 546 2.07 13.75 3.24
N GLU A 547 1.91 12.87 4.23
CA GLU A 547 1.27 13.17 5.51
C GLU A 547 2.16 14.06 6.39
N GLU A 548 3.47 13.76 6.48
CA GLU A 548 4.41 14.62 7.19
C GLU A 548 4.54 16.01 6.55
N ILE A 549 4.60 16.07 5.20
CA ILE A 549 4.60 17.35 4.47
C ILE A 549 3.32 18.14 4.77
N ARG A 550 2.16 17.49 4.80
CA ARG A 550 0.88 18.15 5.12
C ARG A 550 0.96 18.87 6.46
N ASP A 551 1.30 18.14 7.51
CA ASP A 551 1.21 18.65 8.88
C ASP A 551 2.22 19.79 9.09
N LEU A 552 3.42 19.63 8.53
CA LEU A 552 4.47 20.63 8.57
C LEU A 552 4.10 21.90 7.78
N LEU A 553 3.58 21.77 6.56
CA LEU A 553 3.18 22.92 5.74
C LEU A 553 1.94 23.61 6.29
N GLY A 554 0.98 22.87 6.85
CA GLY A 554 -0.16 23.45 7.57
C GLY A 554 0.33 24.37 8.70
N MET A 555 1.24 23.88 9.53
CA MET A 555 1.85 24.69 10.59
C MET A 555 2.61 25.92 10.05
N VAL A 556 3.47 25.75 9.03
CA VAL A 556 4.28 26.84 8.47
C VAL A 556 3.38 27.93 7.87
N LEU A 557 2.36 27.56 7.09
CA LEU A 557 1.41 28.52 6.52
C LEU A 557 0.65 29.29 7.61
N PHE A 558 0.24 28.60 8.68
CA PHE A 558 -0.41 29.26 9.81
C PHE A 558 0.48 30.33 10.45
N VAL A 559 1.79 30.04 10.62
CA VAL A 559 2.74 30.99 11.18
C VAL A 559 2.96 32.19 10.25
N ILE A 560 3.08 31.96 8.94
CA ILE A 560 3.20 33.02 7.93
C ILE A 560 1.97 33.94 7.96
N GLU A 561 0.76 33.37 7.89
CA GLU A 561 -0.49 34.16 7.90
C GLU A 561 -0.61 35.01 9.18
N LYS A 562 -0.19 34.47 10.33
CA LYS A 562 -0.21 35.19 11.61
C LYS A 562 0.78 36.37 11.64
N ALA A 563 1.95 36.22 11.02
CA ALA A 563 2.95 37.29 10.93
C ALA A 563 2.48 38.43 10.01
N GLU A 564 2.00 38.10 8.81
CA GLU A 564 1.46 39.08 7.86
C GLU A 564 0.29 39.88 8.48
N ARG A 565 -0.58 39.21 9.24
CA ARG A 565 -1.66 39.89 9.97
C ARG A 565 -1.13 40.84 11.04
N ARG A 566 -0.08 40.49 11.78
CA ARG A 566 0.51 41.39 12.79
C ARG A 566 1.10 42.65 12.17
N ASP A 567 1.78 42.49 11.04
CA ASP A 567 2.39 43.61 10.32
C ASP A 567 1.34 44.62 9.84
N LEU A 568 0.15 44.15 9.42
CA LEU A 568 -0.99 44.99 9.04
C LEU A 568 -1.55 45.86 10.18
N TRP A 569 -1.35 45.48 11.45
CA TRP A 569 -1.80 46.29 12.62
C TRP A 569 -0.69 47.18 13.20
N SER A 570 0.56 47.03 12.76
CA SER A 570 1.70 47.83 13.24
C SER A 570 2.04 49.03 12.37
N THR A 571 1.38 49.22 11.23
CA THR A 571 1.46 50.46 10.44
C THR A 571 0.54 51.52 11.10
N PRO A 572 1.08 52.63 11.64
CA PRO A 572 0.21 53.72 12.11
C PRO A 572 -0.53 54.30 10.89
N PRO A 573 -1.79 54.76 11.06
CA PRO A 573 -2.46 55.50 9.99
C PRO A 573 -1.59 56.70 9.63
N ASP A 574 -1.38 56.90 8.33
CA ASP A 574 -0.67 58.04 7.77
C ASP A 574 -1.50 59.31 8.04
N VAL A 575 -1.37 59.87 9.24
CA VAL A 575 -1.98 61.14 9.60
C VAL A 575 -1.10 62.23 9.02
N GLY A 576 -1.28 62.48 7.72
CA GLY A 576 -0.67 63.61 7.03
C GLY A 576 -1.14 64.92 7.64
N PHE A 577 -0.34 65.51 8.51
CA PHE A 577 -0.41 66.93 8.82
C PHE A 577 0.44 67.68 7.80
N GLY A 578 -0.21 68.22 6.76
CA GLY A 578 0.36 69.27 5.93
C GLY A 578 0.40 70.62 6.69
N PRO A 579 1.32 71.52 6.30
CA PRO A 579 1.74 72.70 7.09
C PRO A 579 0.66 73.76 7.30
#